data_AF-A0A2I0FYD5-F1
#
_entry.id   AF-A0A2I0FYD5-F1
#
_cell.length_a   1.000
_cell.length_b   1.000
_cell.length_c   1.000
_cell.angle_alpha   90.00
_cell.angle_beta   90.00
_cell.angle_gamma   90.00
#
_symmetry.space_group_name_H-M   'P 1'
#
loop_
_entity.id
_entity.type
_entity.pdbx_description
1 polymer ?
#
loop_
_entity_poly.entity_id
_entity_poly.type
_entity_poly.pdbx_seq_one_letter_code
_entity_poly.pdbx_strand_id
1 'polypeptide(L)' 'MNRRIFDEHISSWPKITFCDLMIDSHDEGHDIYAIDKAGAGSRLFILRTHNEADANAHRDLMRYWLQH' A
#
# COMPACT_ATOMS: atom_id res chain seq x y z
N MET A 1 -2.46 -0.42 -14.20
CA MET A 1 -1.61 0.79 -14.04
C MET A 1 -0.24 0.49 -14.65
N ASN A 2 0.36 1.41 -15.42
CA ASN A 2 1.68 1.20 -16.04
C ASN A 2 2.79 1.38 -14.99
N ARG A 3 3.66 0.37 -14.82
CA ARG A 3 4.74 0.33 -13.81
C ARG A 3 5.58 1.61 -13.79
N ARG A 4 5.94 2.14 -14.96
CA ARG A 4 6.76 3.35 -15.08
C ARG A 4 6.11 4.59 -14.44
N ILE A 5 4.80 4.75 -14.64
CA ILE A 5 4.04 5.90 -14.11
C ILE A 5 3.93 5.82 -12.58
N PHE A 6 3.79 4.60 -12.06
CA PHE A 6 3.78 4.36 -10.62
C PHE A 6 5.14 4.70 -9.99
N ASP A 7 6.23 4.20 -10.57
CA ASP A 7 7.59 4.41 -10.07
C ASP A 7 7.96 5.91 -10.09
N GLU A 8 7.60 6.65 -11.14
CA GLU A 8 7.84 8.11 -11.25
C GLU A 8 7.11 8.92 -10.16
N HIS A 9 5.86 8.59 -9.85
CA HIS A 9 5.10 9.28 -8.80
C HIS A 9 5.60 8.94 -7.40
N ILE A 10 5.88 7.67 -7.13
CA ILE A 10 6.41 7.22 -5.83
C ILE A 10 7.79 7.84 -5.55
N SER A 11 8.66 7.92 -6.58
CA SER A 11 10.01 8.49 -6.46
C SER A 11 10.02 9.99 -6.14
N SER A 12 8.94 10.70 -6.44
CA SER A 12 8.80 12.15 -6.20
C SER A 12 8.36 12.48 -4.77
N TRP A 13 7.93 11.48 -3.99
CA TRP A 13 7.45 11.70 -2.64
C TRP A 13 8.60 11.87 -1.64
N PRO A 14 8.61 12.95 -0.84
CA PRO A 14 9.65 13.20 0.15
C PRO A 14 9.63 12.11 1.23
N LYS A 15 10.53 11.12 1.10
CA LYS A 15 10.84 10.04 2.06
C LYS A 15 9.63 9.45 2.80
N ILE A 16 8.52 9.20 2.12
CA ILE A 16 7.58 8.21 2.66
C ILE A 16 8.26 6.86 2.47
N THR A 17 8.87 6.39 3.54
CA THR A 17 9.50 5.07 3.54
C THR A 17 8.37 4.08 3.74
N PHE A 18 7.90 3.48 2.65
CA PHE A 18 6.88 2.44 2.64
C PHE A 18 7.40 1.18 3.32
N CYS A 19 7.43 1.18 4.65
CA CYS A 19 8.06 0.12 5.43
C CYS A 19 7.12 -1.07 5.67
N ASP A 20 5.79 -0.86 5.61
CA ASP A 20 4.83 -1.92 5.83
C ASP A 20 3.47 -1.62 5.19
N LEU A 21 2.66 -2.65 5.05
CA LEU A 21 1.29 -2.59 4.54
C LEU A 21 0.31 -3.08 5.61
N MET A 22 -0.79 -2.37 5.75
CA MET A 22 -1.88 -2.68 6.67
C MET A 22 -3.17 -2.86 5.87
N ILE A 23 -3.97 -3.86 6.24
CA ILE A 23 -5.34 -4.01 5.74
C ILE A 23 -6.27 -3.59 6.87
N ASP A 24 -7.12 -2.61 6.62
CA ASP A 24 -8.22 -2.22 7.50
C ASP A 24 -9.52 -2.82 6.96
N SER A 25 -10.27 -3.54 7.78
CA SER A 25 -11.47 -4.28 7.35
C SER A 25 -12.70 -3.67 8.00
N HIS A 26 -13.72 -3.38 7.19
CA HIS A 26 -14.96 -2.74 7.61
C HIS A 26 -16.15 -3.23 6.77
N ASP A 27 -17.37 -2.81 7.11
CA ASP A 27 -18.60 -3.29 6.47
C ASP A 27 -18.64 -3.08 4.94
N GLU A 28 -17.92 -2.08 4.41
CA GLU A 28 -17.87 -1.78 2.97
C GLU A 28 -16.75 -2.50 2.20
N GLY A 29 -15.90 -3.29 2.88
CA GLY A 29 -14.75 -3.97 2.28
C GLY A 29 -13.44 -3.83 3.07
N HIS A 30 -12.32 -3.88 2.35
CA HIS A 30 -10.97 -3.93 2.89
C HIS A 30 -10.09 -2.85 2.24
N ASP A 31 -9.59 -1.94 3.05
CA ASP A 31 -8.72 -0.85 2.63
C ASP A 31 -7.26 -1.21 2.89
N ILE A 32 -6.42 -1.08 1.86
CA ILE A 32 -4.99 -1.31 1.96
C ILE A 32 -4.28 0.02 2.13
N TYR A 33 -3.56 0.14 3.23
CA TYR A 33 -2.74 1.30 3.55
C TYR A 33 -1.27 0.94 3.54
N ALA A 34 -0.49 1.85 2.99
CA ALA A 34 0.93 1.96 3.24
C ALA A 34 1.16 2.72 4.54
N ILE A 35 2.03 2.22 5.41
CA ILE A 35 2.35 2.90 6.67
C ILE A 35 3.83 3.29 6.74
N ASP A 36 4.05 4.53 7.15
CA ASP A 36 5.38 5.01 7.52
C ASP A 36 5.64 4.65 9.00
N LYS A 37 6.49 3.64 9.21
CA LYS A 37 6.94 3.22 10.54
C LYS A 37 8.11 4.06 11.08
N ALA A 38 8.77 4.85 10.24
CA ALA A 38 9.91 5.67 10.63
C ALA A 38 9.50 7.07 11.13
N GLY A 39 8.31 7.55 10.73
CA GLY A 39 7.77 8.86 11.07
C GLY A 39 6.56 8.86 12.02
N ALA A 40 5.64 9.79 11.78
CA ALA A 40 4.49 10.11 12.63
C ALA A 40 3.31 9.10 12.59
N GLY A 41 3.53 7.89 12.07
CA GLY A 41 2.46 6.90 11.87
C GLY A 41 1.50 7.26 10.74
N SER A 42 1.95 8.07 9.77
CA SER A 42 1.16 8.45 8.60
C SER A 42 0.74 7.22 7.79
N ARG A 43 -0.52 7.24 7.32
CA ARG A 43 -1.10 6.19 6.49
C ARG A 43 -1.42 6.76 5.12
N LEU A 44 -1.00 6.07 4.08
CA LEU A 44 -1.38 6.36 2.70
C LEU A 44 -2.35 5.30 2.22
N PHE A 45 -3.53 5.70 1.80
CA PHE A 45 -4.47 4.81 1.13
C PHE A 45 -3.94 4.40 -0.25
N ILE A 46 -3.94 3.10 -0.55
CA ILE A 46 -3.51 2.56 -1.84
C ILE A 46 -4.71 2.14 -2.67
N LEU A 47 -5.52 1.23 -2.13
CA LEU A 47 -6.69 0.67 -2.82
C LEU A 47 -7.70 0.08 -1.83
N ARG A 48 -8.92 -0.16 -2.33
CA ARG A 48 -10.01 -0.88 -1.66
C ARG A 48 -10.37 -2.14 -2.44
N THR A 49 -10.64 -3.24 -1.75
CA THR A 49 -11.26 -4.45 -2.32
C THR A 49 -12.51 -4.84 -1.52
N HIS A 50 -13.44 -5.54 -2.16
CA HIS A 50 -14.69 -5.96 -1.49
C HIS A 50 -14.57 -7.33 -0.80
N ASN A 51 -13.46 -8.04 -0.97
CA ASN A 51 -13.22 -9.32 -0.30
C ASN A 51 -11.78 -9.38 0.25
N GLU A 52 -11.63 -10.19 1.29
CA GLU A 52 -10.40 -10.33 2.05
C GLU A 52 -9.31 -11.09 1.27
N ALA A 53 -9.71 -12.03 0.41
CA ALA A 53 -8.77 -12.82 -0.39
C ALA A 53 -7.98 -11.92 -1.36
N ASP A 54 -8.68 -11.05 -2.07
CA ASP A 54 -8.11 -10.06 -2.96
C ASP A 54 -7.26 -9.05 -2.18
N ALA A 55 -7.72 -8.61 -1.01
CA ALA A 55 -6.95 -7.69 -0.17
C ALA A 55 -5.58 -8.28 0.19
N ASN A 56 -5.56 -9.55 0.62
CA ASN A 56 -4.33 -10.28 0.93
C ASN A 56 -3.46 -10.48 -0.31
N ALA A 57 -4.04 -10.87 -1.46
CA ALA A 57 -3.29 -11.04 -2.70
C ALA A 57 -2.60 -9.74 -3.15
N HIS A 58 -3.30 -8.60 -3.06
CA HIS A 58 -2.73 -7.29 -3.38
C HIS A 58 -1.64 -6.89 -2.38
N ARG A 59 -1.84 -7.12 -1.07
CA ARG A 59 -0.83 -6.86 -0.05
C ARG A 59 0.46 -7.64 -0.33
N ASP A 60 0.34 -8.93 -0.65
CA ASP A 60 1.50 -9.79 -0.85
C ASP A 60 2.25 -9.43 -2.14
N LEU A 61 1.53 -9.09 -3.22
CA LEU A 61 2.11 -8.55 -4.46
C LEU A 61 2.88 -7.24 -4.22
N MET A 62 2.30 -6.31 -3.46
CA MET A 62 2.94 -5.04 -3.14
C MET A 62 4.14 -5.23 -2.21
N ARG A 63 4.06 -6.14 -1.22
CA ARG A 63 5.21 -6.50 -0.38
C ARG A 63 6.36 -7.06 -1.21
N TYR A 64 6.05 -7.91 -2.19
CA TYR A 64 7.06 -8.42 -3.12
C TYR A 64 7.75 -7.29 -3.89
N TRP A 65 7.00 -6.31 -4.40
CA TRP A 65 7.56 -5.13 -5.08
C TRP A 65 8.38 -4.22 -4.16
N LEU A 66 8.07 -4.14 -2.87
CA LEU A 66 8.85 -3.33 -1.93
C LEU A 66 10.20 -3.97 -1.57
N GLN A 67 10.33 -5.29 -1.75
CA GLN A 67 11.55 -6.04 -1.44
C GLN A 67 12.49 -6.21 -2.63
N HIS A 68 12.09 -5.81 -3.85
CA HIS A 68 12.84 -5.98 -5.11
C HIS A 68 12.90 -4.69 -5.92
#